data_AF-A0A126QR63-F1
#
_entry.id   AF-A0A126QR63-F1
#
_cell.length_a   1.000
_cell.length_b   1.000
_cell.length_c   1.000
_cell.angle_alpha   90.00
_cell.angle_beta   90.00
_cell.angle_gamma   90.00
#
_symmetry.space_group_name_H-M   'P 1'
#
loop_
_entity.id
_entity.type
_entity.pdbx_description
1 polymer ?
#
loop_
_entity_poly.entity_id
_entity_poly.type
_entity_poly.pdbx_seq_one_letter_code
_entity_poly.pdbx_strand_id
1 'polypeptide(L)'
;MALADYTAGVDHLQKALGRAFSSEPWLLNLPGRSVACKIDQHYFLAVMPGFLDSLARVGGMFPDQVRETLVRTGNLITKAPDRDPVLPLTVSWGGRAVTVSGAFVDADFIDRAVKTYGGLGTILNVSDLKISSADRPRIEAFFQDKTPPQGLAYY
;
A
#
# COMPACT_ATOMS: atom_id res chain seq x y z
N MET A 1 -2.92 -2.88 -30.68
CA MET A 1 -2.95 -2.23 -29.35
C MET A 1 -1.52 -1.84 -29.01
N ALA A 2 -1.25 -0.57 -28.69
CA ALA A 2 0.07 -0.17 -28.20
C ALA A 2 0.34 -0.86 -26.86
N LEU A 3 1.56 -1.37 -26.67
CA LEU A 3 1.96 -2.01 -25.41
C LEU A 3 1.97 -0.93 -24.31
N ALA A 4 1.21 -1.11 -23.24
CA ALA A 4 1.20 -0.16 -22.13
C ALA A 4 2.54 -0.22 -21.39
N ASP A 5 3.20 0.94 -21.23
CA ASP A 5 4.43 1.07 -20.45
C ASP A 5 4.09 1.27 -18.97
N TYR A 6 3.90 0.16 -18.27
CA TYR A 6 3.59 0.16 -16.84
C TYR A 6 4.77 0.69 -15.99
N THR A 7 6.01 0.60 -16.47
CA THR A 7 7.18 1.13 -15.75
C THR A 7 7.14 2.64 -15.71
N ALA A 8 6.85 3.29 -16.84
CA ALA A 8 6.61 4.74 -16.87
C ALA A 8 5.43 5.15 -15.97
N GLY A 9 4.38 4.33 -15.92
CA GLY A 9 3.24 4.54 -15.02
C GLY A 9 3.64 4.51 -13.54
N VAL A 10 4.45 3.53 -13.12
CA VAL A 10 4.96 3.45 -11.75
C VAL A 10 5.82 4.66 -11.39
N ASP A 11 6.76 5.03 -12.26
CA ASP A 11 7.64 6.19 -12.01
C ASP A 11 6.84 7.49 -11.86
N HIS A 12 5.80 7.67 -12.68
CA HIS A 12 4.89 8.80 -12.60
C HIS A 12 4.11 8.80 -11.28
N LEU A 13 3.55 7.65 -10.88
CA LEU A 13 2.82 7.52 -9.62
C LEU A 13 3.73 7.76 -8.40
N GLN A 14 4.98 7.29 -8.42
CA GLN A 14 5.94 7.57 -7.33
C GLN A 14 6.26 9.07 -7.23
N LYS A 15 6.48 9.74 -8.36
CA LYS A 15 6.69 11.21 -8.39
C LYS A 15 5.49 11.95 -7.82
N ALA A 16 4.29 11.58 -8.25
CA ALA A 16 3.05 12.20 -7.80
C ALA A 16 2.82 11.97 -6.30
N LEU A 17 2.98 10.73 -5.82
CA LEU A 17 2.84 10.37 -4.41
C LEU A 17 3.82 11.13 -3.53
N GLY A 18 5.10 11.18 -3.90
CA GLY A 18 6.10 11.89 -3.10
C GLY A 18 5.83 13.39 -3.03
N ARG A 19 5.46 14.03 -4.15
CA ARG A 19 5.06 15.45 -4.15
C ARG A 19 3.84 15.71 -3.25
N ALA A 20 2.82 14.86 -3.36
CA ALA A 20 1.61 14.95 -2.54
C ALA A 20 1.93 14.75 -1.05
N PHE A 21 2.82 13.81 -0.72
CA PHE A 21 3.28 13.60 0.65
C PHE A 21 4.04 14.82 1.20
N SER A 22 4.85 15.49 0.39
CA SER A 22 5.55 16.71 0.81
C SER A 22 4.59 17.84 1.18
N SER A 23 3.43 17.95 0.51
CA SER A 23 2.40 18.94 0.86
C SER A 23 1.47 18.48 1.96
N GLU A 24 1.16 17.17 2.01
CA GLU A 24 0.19 16.57 2.91
C GLU A 24 0.78 15.32 3.59
N PRO A 25 1.65 15.47 4.61
CA PRO A 25 2.32 14.33 5.22
C PRO A 25 1.36 13.31 5.85
N TRP A 26 0.16 13.75 6.27
CA TRP A 26 -0.88 12.88 6.83
C TRP A 26 -1.50 11.90 5.83
N LEU A 27 -1.15 11.99 4.53
CA LEU A 27 -1.57 11.03 3.52
C LEU A 27 -1.10 9.60 3.85
N LEU A 28 0.08 9.48 4.47
CA LEU A 28 0.75 8.20 4.75
C LEU A 28 1.09 8.08 6.24
N ASN A 29 1.02 6.84 6.74
CA ASN A 29 1.60 6.41 8.01
C ASN A 29 1.01 6.97 9.31
N LEU A 30 -0.20 7.56 9.27
CA LEU A 30 -0.99 7.92 10.45
C LEU A 30 -2.26 7.05 10.53
N PRO A 31 -2.28 6.02 11.39
CA PRO A 31 -3.43 5.13 11.55
C PRO A 31 -4.72 5.90 11.88
N GLY A 32 -5.82 5.53 11.22
CA GLY A 32 -7.12 6.19 11.35
C GLY A 32 -7.30 7.47 10.53
N ARG A 33 -6.27 7.97 9.84
CA ARG A 33 -6.35 9.14 8.94
C ARG A 33 -5.75 8.89 7.56
N SER A 34 -4.62 8.20 7.49
CA SER A 34 -3.89 7.94 6.25
C SER A 34 -4.52 6.85 5.40
N VAL A 35 -4.25 6.90 4.10
CA VAL A 35 -4.73 5.91 3.12
C VAL A 35 -3.84 4.67 3.03
N ALA A 36 -2.60 4.76 3.54
CA ALA A 36 -1.72 3.61 3.71
C ALA A 36 -0.82 3.79 4.94
N CYS A 37 -0.59 2.72 5.68
CA CYS A 37 0.28 2.72 6.85
C CYS A 37 1.32 1.60 6.74
N LYS A 38 2.57 1.89 7.13
CA LYS A 38 3.64 0.90 7.12
C LYS A 38 3.41 -0.10 8.24
N ILE A 39 3.41 -1.39 7.92
CA ILE A 39 3.13 -2.46 8.89
C ILE A 39 4.38 -3.27 9.24
N ASP A 40 5.35 -3.33 8.31
CA ASP A 40 6.68 -3.90 8.55
C ASP A 40 7.71 -3.32 7.55
N GLN A 41 8.86 -3.99 7.41
CA GLN A 41 9.93 -3.56 6.50
C GLN A 41 9.63 -3.80 5.01
N HIS A 42 8.66 -4.67 4.69
CA HIS A 42 8.35 -5.10 3.33
C HIS A 42 7.05 -4.49 2.79
N TYR A 43 6.11 -4.13 3.66
CA TYR A 43 4.75 -3.79 3.26
C TYR A 43 4.17 -2.58 3.97
N PHE A 44 3.36 -1.86 3.20
CA PHE A 44 2.30 -0.99 3.70
C PHE A 44 0.97 -1.69 3.57
N LEU A 45 0.07 -1.45 4.53
CA LEU A 45 -1.33 -1.76 4.39
C LEU A 45 -2.07 -0.53 3.86
N ALA A 46 -2.59 -0.63 2.65
CA ALA A 46 -3.41 0.37 1.99
C ALA A 46 -4.90 0.12 2.22
N VAL A 47 -5.65 1.17 2.53
CA VAL A 47 -7.12 1.11 2.69
C VAL A 47 -7.76 1.31 1.32
N MET A 48 -8.60 0.36 0.90
CA MET A 48 -9.21 0.31 -0.42
C MET A 48 -10.69 0.72 -0.36
N PRO A 49 -11.22 1.46 -1.37
CA PRO A 49 -10.54 1.93 -2.58
C PRO A 49 -9.73 3.23 -2.39
N GLY A 50 -9.81 3.86 -1.21
CA GLY A 50 -9.30 5.22 -0.97
C GLY A 50 -7.83 5.47 -1.31
N PHE A 51 -6.95 4.45 -1.19
CA PHE A 51 -5.57 4.52 -1.64
C PHE A 51 -5.45 4.70 -3.16
N LEU A 52 -6.17 3.89 -3.95
CA LEU A 52 -6.17 4.00 -5.41
C LEU A 52 -6.77 5.33 -5.86
N ASP A 53 -7.87 5.76 -5.24
CA ASP A 53 -8.51 7.03 -5.57
C ASP A 53 -7.59 8.22 -5.26
N SER A 54 -6.85 8.15 -4.16
CA SER A 54 -5.87 9.17 -3.80
C SER A 54 -4.71 9.22 -4.79
N LEU A 55 -4.14 8.06 -5.16
CA LEU A 55 -3.08 7.96 -6.17
C LEU A 55 -3.55 8.43 -7.55
N ALA A 56 -4.76 8.04 -7.95
CA ALA A 56 -5.40 8.46 -9.19
C ALA A 56 -5.55 9.98 -9.25
N ARG A 57 -6.07 10.59 -8.17
CA ARG A 57 -6.23 12.04 -8.04
C ARG A 57 -4.91 12.78 -8.16
N VAL A 58 -3.87 12.36 -7.45
CA VAL A 58 -2.56 13.07 -7.47
C VAL A 58 -1.77 12.78 -8.74
N GLY A 59 -1.93 11.58 -9.31
CA GLY A 59 -1.28 11.16 -10.55
C GLY A 59 -2.00 11.62 -11.81
N GLY A 60 -3.24 12.12 -11.73
CA GLY A 60 -4.03 12.45 -12.91
C GLY A 60 -4.32 11.22 -13.78
N MET A 61 -4.54 10.06 -13.16
CA MET A 61 -4.84 8.78 -13.82
C MET A 61 -6.22 8.28 -13.38
N PHE A 62 -6.83 7.37 -14.14
CA PHE A 62 -8.04 6.70 -13.66
C PHE A 62 -7.69 5.65 -12.59
N PRO A 63 -8.52 5.45 -11.55
CA PRO A 63 -8.27 4.45 -10.50
C PRO A 63 -8.01 3.04 -11.05
N ASP A 64 -8.73 2.63 -12.10
CA ASP A 64 -8.53 1.32 -12.74
C ASP A 64 -7.15 1.19 -13.40
N GLN A 65 -6.63 2.27 -14.00
CA GLN A 65 -5.28 2.28 -14.58
C GLN A 65 -4.21 2.23 -13.49
N VAL A 66 -4.43 2.89 -12.36
CA VAL A 66 -3.53 2.81 -11.19
C VAL A 66 -3.51 1.38 -10.65
N ARG A 67 -4.69 0.79 -10.43
CA ARG A 67 -4.84 -0.60 -9.99
C ARG A 67 -4.10 -1.55 -10.93
N GLU A 68 -4.38 -1.46 -12.22
CA GLU A 68 -3.77 -2.32 -13.23
C GLU A 68 -2.24 -2.17 -13.23
N THR A 69 -1.74 -0.93 -13.22
CA THR A 69 -0.30 -0.63 -13.18
C THR A 69 0.35 -1.29 -11.97
N LEU A 70 -0.16 -1.03 -10.77
CA LEU A 70 0.43 -1.56 -9.54
C LEU A 70 0.35 -3.09 -9.45
N VAL A 71 -0.72 -3.70 -9.97
CA VAL A 71 -0.84 -5.18 -10.03
C VAL A 71 0.14 -5.78 -11.04
N ARG A 72 0.27 -5.17 -12.23
CA ARG A 72 1.14 -5.68 -13.31
C ARG A 72 2.61 -5.55 -12.98
N THR A 73 3.00 -4.54 -12.20
CA THR A 73 4.38 -4.34 -11.76
C THR A 73 4.71 -4.98 -10.40
N GLY A 74 3.73 -5.61 -9.74
CA GLY A 74 3.93 -6.28 -8.46
C GLY A 74 3.99 -5.34 -7.24
N ASN A 75 3.71 -4.05 -7.42
CA ASN A 75 3.64 -3.09 -6.29
C ASN A 75 2.40 -3.31 -5.42
N LEU A 76 1.36 -3.96 -5.96
CA LEU A 76 0.26 -4.53 -5.18
C LEU A 76 0.40 -6.05 -5.11
N ILE A 77 0.37 -6.58 -3.89
CA ILE A 77 0.37 -8.02 -3.69
C ILE A 77 -0.99 -8.58 -4.09
N THR A 78 -0.94 -9.64 -4.90
CA THR A 78 -2.10 -10.33 -5.44
C THR A 78 -1.90 -11.85 -5.39
N LYS A 79 -2.97 -12.62 -5.49
CA LYS A 79 -2.92 -14.08 -5.64
C LYS A 79 -3.45 -14.50 -7.01
N ALA A 80 -2.78 -15.43 -7.67
CA ALA A 80 -3.28 -16.04 -8.91
C ALA A 80 -4.42 -17.03 -8.60
N PRO A 81 -5.41 -17.21 -9.51
CA PRO A 81 -5.51 -16.62 -10.86
C PRO A 81 -6.18 -15.24 -10.90
N ASP A 82 -7.01 -14.90 -9.92
CA ASP A 82 -7.91 -13.73 -9.97
C ASP A 82 -7.18 -12.38 -9.92
N ARG A 83 -5.97 -12.37 -9.34
CA ARG A 83 -5.13 -11.18 -9.14
C ARG A 83 -5.85 -10.01 -8.45
N ASP A 84 -6.82 -10.31 -7.59
CA ASP A 84 -7.45 -9.30 -6.74
C ASP A 84 -6.49 -8.95 -5.57
N PRO A 85 -6.08 -7.69 -5.40
CA PRO A 85 -5.22 -7.29 -4.30
C PRO A 85 -5.98 -7.07 -2.98
N VAL A 86 -7.31 -7.03 -3.01
CA VAL A 86 -8.13 -6.63 -1.86
C VAL A 86 -8.45 -7.82 -0.96
N LEU A 87 -8.23 -7.66 0.34
CA LEU A 87 -8.56 -8.62 1.37
C LEU A 87 -9.24 -7.89 2.54
N PRO A 88 -10.39 -8.36 3.07
CA PRO A 88 -10.91 -7.84 4.32
C PRO A 88 -9.92 -8.17 5.44
N LEU A 89 -9.58 -7.21 6.29
CA LEU A 89 -8.59 -7.36 7.36
C LEU A 89 -9.06 -6.63 8.61
N THR A 90 -8.94 -7.28 9.76
CA THR A 90 -9.18 -6.70 11.06
C THR A 90 -7.89 -6.04 11.53
N VAL A 91 -7.94 -4.74 11.74
CA VAL A 91 -6.80 -3.94 12.18
C VAL A 91 -7.12 -3.20 13.47
N SER A 92 -6.09 -2.87 14.24
CA SER A 92 -6.20 -2.10 15.46
C SER A 92 -5.12 -1.04 15.53
N TRP A 93 -5.52 0.13 16.00
CA TRP A 93 -4.63 1.21 16.42
C TRP A 93 -5.30 1.87 17.63
N GLY A 94 -4.56 2.05 18.72
CA GLY A 94 -5.15 2.57 19.96
C GLY A 94 -6.19 1.64 20.63
N GLY A 95 -6.12 0.33 20.38
CA GLY A 95 -6.90 -0.69 21.11
C GLY A 95 -8.30 -0.98 20.57
N ARG A 96 -8.77 -0.26 19.54
CA ARG A 96 -10.05 -0.56 18.87
C ARG A 96 -9.81 -1.34 17.59
N ALA A 97 -10.43 -2.52 17.50
CA ALA A 97 -10.43 -3.33 16.28
C ALA A 97 -11.50 -2.83 15.29
N VAL A 98 -11.11 -2.74 14.02
CA VAL A 98 -11.98 -2.37 12.89
C VAL A 98 -11.64 -3.27 11.70
N THR A 99 -12.65 -3.77 11.00
CA THR A 99 -12.45 -4.48 9.73
C THR A 99 -12.42 -3.48 8.58
N VAL A 100 -11.37 -3.53 7.75
CA VAL A 100 -11.18 -2.70 6.58
C VAL A 100 -10.95 -3.56 5.35
N SER A 101 -11.31 -3.04 4.17
CA SER A 101 -10.84 -3.60 2.91
C SER A 101 -9.41 -3.12 2.68
N GLY A 102 -8.45 -4.02 2.84
CA GLY A 102 -7.02 -3.72 2.76
C GLY A 102 -6.36 -4.30 1.53
N ALA A 103 -5.25 -3.72 1.11
CA ALA A 103 -4.32 -4.31 0.15
C ALA A 103 -2.88 -4.11 0.62
N PHE A 104 -2.00 -5.06 0.33
CA PHE A 104 -0.59 -4.95 0.67
C PHE A 104 0.16 -4.29 -0.48
N VAL A 105 0.81 -3.17 -0.18
CA VAL A 105 1.64 -2.42 -1.12
C VAL A 105 3.10 -2.67 -0.77
N ASP A 106 3.92 -2.92 -1.77
CA ASP A 106 5.37 -3.04 -1.60
C ASP A 106 5.97 -1.77 -0.96
N ALA A 107 6.75 -1.94 0.11
CA ALA A 107 7.29 -0.80 0.86
C ALA A 107 8.29 0.02 0.03
N ASP A 108 9.07 -0.61 -0.86
CA ASP A 108 10.02 0.11 -1.72
C ASP A 108 9.28 1.09 -2.65
N PHE A 109 8.07 0.76 -3.09
CA PHE A 109 7.27 1.67 -3.91
C PHE A 109 7.00 3.00 -3.19
N ILE A 110 6.53 2.95 -1.94
CA ILE A 110 6.18 4.14 -1.16
C ILE A 110 7.43 4.82 -0.59
N ASP A 111 8.36 4.05 -0.03
CA ASP A 111 9.56 4.57 0.61
C ASP A 111 10.46 5.32 -0.38
N ARG A 112 10.61 4.81 -1.61
CA ARG A 112 11.34 5.53 -2.66
C ARG A 112 10.64 6.81 -3.09
N ALA A 113 9.30 6.80 -3.17
CA ALA A 113 8.52 7.98 -3.52
C ALA A 113 8.71 9.11 -2.49
N VAL A 114 8.56 8.81 -1.20
CA VAL A 114 8.70 9.82 -0.13
C VAL A 114 10.15 10.28 0.05
N LYS A 115 11.13 9.38 -0.12
CA LYS A 115 12.55 9.74 0.00
C LYS A 115 13.03 10.60 -1.17
N THR A 116 12.67 10.23 -2.39
CA THR A 116 13.19 10.88 -3.60
C THR A 116 12.42 12.15 -3.95
N TYR A 117 11.09 12.11 -3.82
CA TYR A 117 10.21 13.19 -4.29
C TYR A 117 9.45 13.88 -3.16
N GLY A 118 9.37 13.27 -1.97
CA GLY A 118 8.74 13.84 -0.79
C GLY A 118 9.68 14.57 0.18
N GLY A 119 10.98 14.59 -0.11
CA GLY A 119 11.99 15.28 0.69
C GLY A 119 12.27 14.63 2.05
N LEU A 120 11.78 13.42 2.31
CA LEU A 120 12.04 12.71 3.55
C LEU A 120 13.48 12.15 3.53
N GLY A 121 14.34 12.61 4.44
CA GLY A 121 15.75 12.16 4.51
C GLY A 121 15.91 10.68 4.88
N THR A 122 14.84 10.04 5.35
CA THR A 122 14.77 8.63 5.72
C THR A 122 13.53 7.98 5.13
N ILE A 123 13.37 6.66 5.31
CA ILE A 123 12.11 5.97 5.01
C ILE A 123 11.10 6.17 6.15
N LEU A 124 9.84 5.82 5.92
CA LEU A 124 8.83 5.86 6.97
C LEU A 124 9.07 4.77 8.02
N ASN A 125 8.85 5.11 9.28
CA ASN A 125 8.87 4.14 10.39
C ASN A 125 7.66 3.21 10.30
N VAL A 126 7.76 2.02 10.89
CA VAL A 126 6.59 1.15 11.07
C VAL A 126 5.58 1.86 11.96
N SER A 127 4.32 1.89 11.53
CA SER A 127 3.23 2.52 12.28
C SER A 127 2.72 1.65 13.43
N ASP A 128 1.89 2.25 14.28
CA ASP A 128 1.17 1.55 15.34
C ASP A 128 -0.01 0.70 14.83
N LEU A 129 -0.32 0.75 13.53
CA LEU A 129 -1.37 -0.09 12.95
C LEU A 129 -0.91 -1.56 12.98
N LYS A 130 -1.71 -2.41 13.64
CA LYS A 130 -1.47 -3.85 13.70
C LYS A 130 -2.65 -4.61 13.12
N ILE A 131 -2.37 -5.75 12.49
CA ILE A 131 -3.35 -6.68 11.95
C ILE A 131 -3.67 -7.73 13.03
N SER A 132 -4.92 -8.15 13.13
CA SER A 132 -5.30 -9.21 14.06
C SER A 132 -4.58 -10.50 13.71
N SER A 133 -3.97 -11.16 14.70
CA SER A 133 -3.36 -12.49 14.53
C SER A 133 -4.35 -13.54 14.01
N ALA A 134 -5.67 -13.34 14.22
CA ALA A 134 -6.70 -14.22 13.67
C ALA A 134 -6.74 -14.24 12.13
N ASP A 135 -6.29 -13.15 11.49
CA ASP A 135 -6.27 -13.04 10.02
C ASP A 135 -4.99 -13.60 9.40
N ARG A 136 -4.00 -13.97 10.23
CA ARG A 136 -2.68 -14.44 9.78
C ARG A 136 -2.75 -15.66 8.84
N PRO A 137 -3.54 -16.72 9.11
CA PRO A 137 -3.63 -17.86 8.18
C PRO A 137 -4.16 -17.46 6.80
N ARG A 138 -5.10 -16.51 6.76
CA ARG A 138 -5.65 -15.98 5.51
C ARG A 138 -4.62 -15.16 4.75
N ILE A 139 -3.83 -14.35 5.46
CA ILE A 139 -2.74 -13.57 4.86
C ILE A 139 -1.65 -14.49 4.32
N GLU A 140 -1.21 -15.48 5.08
CA GLU A 140 -0.20 -16.44 4.61
C GLU A 140 -0.68 -17.20 3.36
N ALA A 141 -1.96 -17.59 3.32
CA ALA A 141 -2.56 -18.19 2.14
C ALA A 141 -2.68 -17.23 0.94
N PHE A 142 -2.82 -15.92 1.19
CA PHE A 142 -2.84 -14.87 0.17
C PHE A 142 -1.43 -14.61 -0.40
N PHE A 143 -0.42 -14.63 0.46
CA PHE A 143 1.00 -14.49 0.14
C PHE A 143 1.66 -15.79 -0.33
N GLN A 144 0.88 -16.75 -0.83
CA GLN A 144 1.43 -17.98 -1.37
C GLN A 144 2.54 -17.68 -2.40
N ASP A 145 3.70 -18.31 -2.21
CA ASP A 145 4.93 -18.12 -3.01
C ASP A 145 5.56 -16.70 -2.90
N LYS A 146 5.21 -15.94 -1.85
CA LYS A 146 5.74 -14.60 -1.53
C LYS A 146 6.09 -14.52 -0.05
N THR A 147 6.85 -13.49 0.33
CA THR A 147 7.18 -13.21 1.73
C THR A 147 5.97 -12.61 2.44
N PRO A 148 5.35 -13.26 3.44
CA PRO A 148 4.24 -12.66 4.17
C PRO A 148 4.72 -11.56 5.13
N PRO A 149 3.81 -10.69 5.62
CA PRO A 149 4.13 -9.72 6.66
C PRO A 149 4.70 -10.40 7.92
N GLN A 150 5.69 -9.77 8.55
CA GLN A 150 6.39 -10.33 9.70
C GLN A 150 5.63 -10.14 11.02
N GLY A 151 6.11 -10.78 12.10
CA GLY A 151 5.44 -10.77 13.42
C GLY A 151 5.12 -9.38 13.97
N LEU A 152 5.94 -8.36 13.67
CA LEU A 152 5.69 -6.97 14.08
C LEU A 152 4.43 -6.35 13.46
N ALA A 153 3.90 -6.91 12.38
CA ALA A 153 2.66 -6.45 11.75
C ALA A 153 1.41 -6.89 12.51
N TYR A 154 1.52 -7.80 13.49
CA TYR A 154 0.38 -8.42 14.17
C TYR A 154 0.24 -7.99 15.64
N TYR A 155 -0.97 -8.10 16.18
CA TYR A 155 -1.29 -8.00 17.62
C TYR A 155 -2.07 -9.20 18.13
#